data_AF-A0A949P2R5-F1
#
_entry.id   AF-A0A949P2R5-F1
#
_cell.length_a   1.000
_cell.length_b   1.000
_cell.length_c   1.000
_cell.angle_alpha   90.00
_cell.angle_beta   90.00
_cell.angle_gamma   90.00
#
_symmetry.space_group_name_H-M   'P 1'
#
loop_
_entity.id
_entity.type
_entity.pdbx_description
1 polymer ?
#
loop_
_entity_poly.entity_id
_entity_poly.type
_entity_poly.pdbx_seq_one_letter_code
_entity_poly.pdbx_strand_id
1 'polypeptide(L)'
;MNKESLPDFSGKCISLRMAGSRYGHDLFDPRFEYQGGKLMIIGTVPENASESGWDSGKVAALDWEHVRKYTIFDSLEDFQKADAIAEKFYNEKEKNT
;
A
#
# COMPACT_ATOMS: atom_id res chain seq x y z
N MET A 1 -13.41 25.56 -4.22
CA MET A 1 -12.22 24.70 -4.22
C MET A 1 -12.02 24.21 -5.62
N ASN A 2 -10.92 24.61 -6.28
CA ASN A 2 -10.59 24.03 -7.57
C ASN A 2 -10.28 22.56 -7.37
N LYS A 3 -10.94 21.75 -8.18
CA LYS A 3 -11.07 20.31 -8.10
C LYS A 3 -9.74 19.71 -8.58
N GLU A 4 -8.75 19.68 -7.69
CA GLU A 4 -7.50 18.98 -7.93
C GLU A 4 -7.85 17.53 -8.27
N SER A 5 -7.45 17.09 -9.46
CA SER A 5 -7.69 15.74 -9.96
C SER A 5 -7.09 14.73 -8.98
N LEU A 6 -7.81 13.65 -8.72
CA LEU A 6 -7.25 12.51 -8.00
C LEU A 6 -5.94 12.10 -8.66
N PRO A 7 -4.89 11.77 -7.87
CA PRO A 7 -3.62 11.37 -8.43
C PRO A 7 -3.77 10.10 -9.27
N ASP A 8 -3.00 10.04 -10.36
CA ASP A 8 -2.86 8.83 -11.15
C ASP A 8 -1.72 7.98 -10.57
N PHE A 9 -2.06 6.77 -10.13
CA PHE A 9 -1.11 5.82 -9.58
C PHE A 9 -0.91 4.60 -10.48
N SER A 10 -1.35 4.66 -11.74
CA SER A 10 -1.20 3.55 -12.69
C SER A 10 0.27 3.13 -12.80
N GLY A 11 0.52 1.82 -12.71
CA GLY A 11 1.84 1.20 -12.73
C GLY A 11 2.70 1.40 -11.47
N LYS A 12 2.20 2.13 -10.47
CA LYS A 12 2.92 2.41 -9.21
C LYS A 12 2.58 1.41 -8.13
N CYS A 13 3.42 1.34 -7.10
CA CYS A 13 3.06 0.68 -5.85
C CYS A 13 2.94 1.74 -4.75
N ILE A 14 1.92 1.64 -3.91
CA ILE A 14 1.72 2.56 -2.79
C ILE A 14 1.68 1.80 -1.48
N SER A 15 2.32 2.34 -0.44
CA SER A 15 2.18 1.86 0.93
C SER A 15 1.32 2.84 1.72
N LEU A 16 0.13 2.40 2.14
CA LEU A 16 -0.87 3.23 2.82
C LEU A 16 -0.87 2.99 4.32
N ARG A 17 -1.10 4.05 5.09
CA ARG A 17 -1.40 3.97 6.54
C ARG A 17 -2.78 4.52 6.82
N MET A 18 -3.66 3.63 7.25
CA MET A 18 -5.04 3.95 7.64
C MET A 18 -5.08 4.54 9.04
N ALA A 19 -6.06 5.41 9.30
CA ALA A 19 -6.35 5.90 10.64
C ALA A 19 -6.65 4.73 11.60
N GLY A 20 -5.92 4.64 12.71
CA GLY A 20 -6.11 3.58 13.71
C GLY A 20 -5.47 2.23 13.37
N SER A 21 -4.89 2.06 12.18
CA SER A 21 -4.13 0.85 11.82
C SER A 21 -2.67 0.98 12.23
N ARG A 22 -2.12 -0.08 12.83
CA ARG A 22 -0.67 -0.23 13.03
C ARG A 22 0.05 -0.77 11.78
N TYR A 23 -0.69 -1.45 10.92
CA TYR A 23 -0.16 -2.12 9.73
C TYR A 23 -0.25 -1.22 8.49
N GLY A 24 0.68 -1.46 7.55
CA GLY A 24 0.65 -0.90 6.22
C GLY A 24 -0.36 -1.66 5.39
N HIS A 25 -0.89 -0.99 4.36
CA HIS A 25 -1.76 -1.61 3.38
C HIS A 25 -1.18 -1.23 2.02
N ASP A 26 -0.58 -2.20 1.34
CA ASP A 26 0.18 -1.92 0.13
C ASP A 26 -0.62 -2.34 -1.10
N LEU A 27 -0.62 -1.50 -2.14
CA LEU A 27 -1.37 -1.74 -3.37
C LEU A 27 -0.48 -1.46 -4.59
N PHE A 28 -0.48 -2.38 -5.54
CA PHE A 28 0.10 -2.23 -6.86
C PHE A 28 -0.99 -1.88 -7.89
N ASP A 29 -0.61 -1.02 -8.84
CA ASP A 29 -1.46 -0.44 -9.88
C ASP A 29 -2.79 0.12 -9.35
N PRO A 30 -2.76 0.99 -8.32
CA PRO A 30 -3.97 1.40 -7.67
C PRO A 30 -4.73 2.46 -8.48
N ARG A 31 -6.05 2.40 -8.39
CA ARG A 31 -6.97 3.37 -9.01
C ARG A 31 -8.08 3.75 -8.05
N PHE A 32 -8.71 4.88 -8.33
CA PHE A 32 -9.85 5.34 -7.58
C PHE A 32 -11.16 4.82 -8.18
N GLU A 33 -12.03 4.29 -7.33
CA GLU A 33 -13.39 3.86 -7.70
C GLU A 33 -14.39 4.29 -6.63
N TYR A 34 -15.61 4.66 -7.04
CA TYR A 34 -16.71 4.83 -6.10
C TYR A 34 -17.42 3.49 -5.88
N GLN A 35 -17.38 2.98 -4.64
CA GLN A 35 -18.05 1.73 -4.25
C GLN A 35 -18.90 1.98 -3.00
N GLY A 36 -20.17 1.58 -3.02
CA GLY A 36 -21.07 1.74 -1.88
C GLY A 36 -21.23 3.19 -1.39
N GLY A 37 -21.12 4.17 -2.29
CA GLY A 37 -21.20 5.60 -1.95
C GLY A 37 -19.93 6.20 -1.36
N LYS A 38 -18.81 5.47 -1.36
CA LYS A 38 -17.52 5.92 -0.85
C LYS A 38 -16.46 5.94 -1.94
N LEU A 39 -15.50 6.87 -1.83
CA LEU A 39 -14.31 6.87 -2.67
C LEU A 39 -13.32 5.84 -2.12
N MET A 40 -13.08 4.79 -2.89
CA MET A 40 -12.14 3.73 -2.59
C MET A 40 -10.88 3.89 -3.42
N ILE A 41 -9.72 3.62 -2.83
CA ILE A 41 -8.52 3.30 -3.58
C ILE A 41 -8.39 1.78 -3.63
N ILE A 42 -8.29 1.24 -4.83
CA ILE A 42 -8.25 -0.21 -5.04
C ILE A 42 -7.02 -0.58 -5.84
N GLY A 43 -6.48 -1.77 -5.61
CA GLY A 43 -5.33 -2.27 -6.34
C GLY A 43 -5.04 -3.72 -5.97
N THR A 44 -3.97 -4.27 -6.51
CA THR A 44 -3.54 -5.63 -6.20
C THR A 44 -2.58 -5.61 -5.02
N VAL A 45 -2.78 -6.44 -4.00
CA VAL A 45 -1.83 -6.59 -2.90
C VAL A 45 -0.53 -7.18 -3.46
N PRO A 46 0.62 -6.49 -3.34
CA PRO A 46 1.88 -7.02 -3.85
C PRO A 46 2.31 -8.26 -3.05
N GLU A 47 3.13 -9.10 -3.66
CA GLU A 47 3.79 -10.19 -2.94
C GLU A 47 4.62 -9.61 -1.78
N ASN A 48 4.67 -10.34 -0.66
CA ASN A 48 5.38 -9.96 0.57
C ASN A 48 4.87 -8.69 1.29
N ALA A 49 3.74 -8.11 0.86
CA ALA A 49 3.11 -6.98 1.58
C ALA A 49 2.70 -7.29 3.03
N SER A 50 2.52 -8.57 3.36
CA SER A 50 2.15 -9.03 4.69
C SER A 50 3.00 -10.24 5.09
N GLU A 51 3.31 -10.37 6.39
CA GLU A 51 4.15 -11.45 6.94
C GLU A 51 3.63 -12.86 6.58
N SER A 52 2.31 -13.01 6.44
CA SER A 52 1.69 -14.31 6.11
C SER A 52 1.39 -14.49 4.62
N GLY A 53 1.44 -13.42 3.82
CA GLY A 53 1.15 -13.44 2.38
C GLY A 53 -0.26 -13.94 2.00
N TRP A 54 -1.19 -14.04 2.95
CA TRP A 54 -2.49 -14.69 2.75
C TRP A 54 -3.37 -14.00 1.69
N ASP A 55 -3.16 -12.70 1.50
CA ASP A 55 -3.86 -11.83 0.57
C ASP A 55 -3.01 -11.40 -0.63
N SER A 56 -1.80 -11.93 -0.79
CA SER A 56 -0.94 -11.61 -1.94
C SER A 56 -1.63 -11.95 -3.27
N GLY A 57 -1.52 -11.02 -4.22
CA GLY A 57 -2.15 -11.12 -5.53
C GLY A 57 -3.67 -10.95 -5.52
N LYS A 58 -4.29 -10.64 -4.37
CA LYS A 58 -5.73 -10.33 -4.29
C LYS A 58 -5.98 -8.85 -4.52
N VAL A 59 -7.18 -8.54 -4.99
CA VAL A 59 -7.64 -7.16 -5.07
C VAL A 59 -8.08 -6.71 -3.67
N ALA A 60 -7.51 -5.61 -3.21
CA ALA A 60 -7.91 -4.95 -1.98
C ALA A 60 -8.47 -3.56 -2.28
N ALA A 61 -9.35 -3.09 -1.40
CA ALA A 61 -10.01 -1.79 -1.48
C ALA A 61 -9.94 -1.10 -0.11
N LEU A 62 -9.54 0.17 -0.11
CA LEU A 62 -9.35 0.96 1.10
C LEU A 62 -10.14 2.27 1.00
N ASP A 63 -10.79 2.65 2.09
CA ASP A 63 -11.57 3.89 2.20
C ASP A 63 -10.62 5.10 2.17
N TRP A 64 -10.66 5.88 1.10
CA TRP A 64 -9.69 6.98 0.89
C TRP A 64 -9.78 8.05 1.97
N GLU A 65 -10.97 8.30 2.53
CA GLU A 65 -11.15 9.30 3.59
C GLU A 65 -10.42 8.94 4.89
N HIS A 66 -10.06 7.66 5.06
CA HIS A 66 -9.37 7.16 6.25
C HIS A 66 -7.85 7.00 6.05
N VAL A 67 -7.32 7.31 4.86
CA VAL A 67 -5.88 7.31 4.59
C VAL A 67 -5.23 8.52 5.27
N ARG A 68 -4.24 8.28 6.13
CA ARG A 68 -3.51 9.36 6.83
C ARG A 68 -2.25 9.81 6.10
N LYS A 69 -1.52 8.85 5.54
CA LYS A 69 -0.30 9.07 4.78
C LYS A 69 -0.06 7.90 3.86
N TYR A 70 0.69 8.15 2.79
CA TYR A 70 1.14 7.13 1.87
C TYR A 70 2.56 7.43 1.38
N THR A 71 3.24 6.38 0.97
CA THR A 71 4.52 6.43 0.25
C THR A 71 4.30 5.82 -1.12
N ILE A 72 4.85 6.47 -2.16
CA ILE A 72 4.74 6.02 -3.54
C ILE A 72 6.08 5.43 -3.96
N PHE A 73 6.02 4.28 -4.61
CA PHE A 73 7.11 3.63 -5.31
C PHE A 73 6.77 3.64 -6.80
N ASP A 74 7.75 3.95 -7.65
CA ASP A 74 7.49 4.14 -9.09
C ASP A 74 7.16 2.83 -9.82
N SER A 75 7.49 1.70 -9.22
CA SER A 75 7.21 0.36 -9.73
C SER A 75 7.05 -0.65 -8.60
N LEU A 76 6.56 -1.85 -8.93
CA LEU A 76 6.57 -3.00 -8.02
C LEU A 76 7.99 -3.39 -7.59
N GLU A 77 8.95 -3.30 -8.51
CA GLU A 77 10.35 -3.62 -8.23
C GLU A 77 10.97 -2.67 -7.19
N ASP A 78 10.65 -1.38 -7.26
CA ASP A 78 11.13 -0.39 -6.29
C ASP A 78 10.55 -0.63 -4.89
N PHE A 79 9.28 -1.04 -4.82
CA PHE A 79 8.66 -1.47 -3.58
C PHE A 79 9.37 -2.70 -3.00
N GLN A 80 9.60 -3.73 -3.81
CA GLN A 80 10.28 -4.96 -3.37
C GLN A 80 11.71 -4.70 -2.87
N LYS A 81 12.44 -3.78 -3.51
CA LYS A 81 13.77 -3.34 -3.01
C LYS A 81 13.67 -2.68 -1.64
N ALA A 82 12.67 -1.82 -1.43
CA ALA A 82 12.45 -1.17 -0.14
C ALA A 82 12.01 -2.17 0.94
N ASP A 83 11.18 -3.14 0.58
CA ASP A 83 10.71 -4.20 1.47
C ASP A 83 11.87 -5.09 1.93
N ALA A 84 12.76 -5.53 1.02
CA ALA A 84 13.94 -6.30 1.37
C ALA A 84 14.89 -5.57 2.34
N ILE A 85 14.97 -4.24 2.25
CA ILE A 85 15.72 -3.41 3.22
C ILE A 85 15.05 -3.45 4.60
N ALA A 86 13.72 -3.34 4.64
CA ALA A 86 12.95 -3.40 5.89
C ALA A 86 13.05 -4.78 6.55
N GLU A 87 12.89 -5.85 5.78
CA GLU A 87 13.03 -7.24 6.25
C GLU A 87 14.40 -7.47 6.89
N LYS A 88 15.48 -7.06 6.20
CA LYS A 88 16.85 -7.17 6.73
C LYS A 88 17.00 -6.44 8.07
N PHE A 89 16.46 -5.23 8.18
CA PHE A 89 16.49 -4.44 9.41
C PHE A 89 15.80 -5.15 10.57
N TYR A 90 14.61 -5.73 10.36
CA TYR A 90 13.88 -6.44 11.40
C TYR A 90 14.58 -7.75 11.80
N ASN A 91 15.08 -8.53 10.84
CA ASN A 91 15.83 -9.76 11.10
C ASN A 91 17.13 -9.50 11.89
N GLU A 92 17.84 -8.42 11.61
CA GLU A 92 19.02 -8.03 12.39
C GLU A 92 18.66 -7.54 13.79
N LYS A 93 17.53 -6.84 13.94
CA LYS A 93 17.02 -6.41 15.24
C LYS A 93 16.65 -7.60 16.11
N GLU A 94 15.91 -8.57 15.58
CA GLU A 94 15.50 -9.77 16.32
C GLU A 94 16.69 -10.57 16.84
N LYS A 95 17.75 -10.74 16.04
CA LYS A 95 18.99 -11.43 16.46
C LYS A 95 19.73 -10.75 17.61
N ASN A 96 19.47 -9.46 17.85
CA ASN A 96 20.12 -8.65 18.88
C ASN A 96 19.24 -8.45 20.13
N THR A 97 18.12 -9.18 20.25
CA THR A 97 17.19 -9.15 21.38
C THR A 97 17.16 -10.50 22.08
#